data_AF-A0A1V3IZX4-F1
#
_entry.id   AF-A0A1V3IZX4-F1
#
_cell.length_a   1.000
_cell.length_b   1.000
_cell.length_c   1.000
_cell.angle_alpha   90.00
_cell.angle_beta   90.00
_cell.angle_gamma   90.00
#
_symmetry.space_group_name_H-M   'P 1'
#
loop_
_entity.id
_entity.type
_entity.pdbx_description
1 polymer ?
#
loop_
_entity_poly.entity_id
_entity_poly.type
_entity_poly.pdbx_seq_one_letter_code
_entity_poly.pdbx_strand_id
1 'polypeptide(L)'
;MTLQNPEKQAELEKLIAELNKNNQAFLAVQDKALTIKSNIERNQKMIEALEQENQEAQKEIDNLQVSDTGEINFDGFDEVSELVSKNTLKINALNKVITKFDAKLKLLLITEYKAFSDNSISIKTKALDLVAQEFMEEFFKSKSMKKINEIYSVLFENKSSVLFGNYINYDYRDAFLNFFVSKIKTHLDEKLDISHLKINIPEIKFTIPTQGDSSWQKREYIREIEELANQ
;
A
#
# COMPACT_ATOMS: atom_id res chain seq x y z
N MET A 1 -18.06 6.70 19.65
CA MET A 1 -18.03 7.93 20.49
C MET A 1 -18.13 9.11 19.54
N THR A 2 -18.93 10.11 19.88
CA THR A 2 -19.02 11.39 19.15
C THR A 2 -18.14 12.41 19.86
N LEU A 3 -17.50 13.30 19.11
CA LEU A 3 -16.78 14.44 19.69
C LEU A 3 -17.77 15.36 20.42
N GLN A 4 -17.37 15.94 21.55
CA GLN A 4 -18.25 16.84 22.32
C GLN A 4 -18.49 18.16 21.60
N ASN A 5 -17.49 18.67 20.87
CA ASN A 5 -17.62 19.86 20.04
C ASN A 5 -18.41 19.56 18.74
N PRO A 6 -19.62 20.15 18.55
CA PRO A 6 -20.45 19.88 17.37
C PRO A 6 -19.81 20.29 16.04
N GLU A 7 -19.02 21.37 16.01
CA GLU A 7 -18.37 21.85 14.80
C GLU A 7 -17.29 20.87 14.34
N LYS A 8 -16.45 20.41 15.29
CA LYS A 8 -15.43 19.40 15.00
C LYS A 8 -16.03 18.03 14.68
N GLN A 9 -17.16 17.68 15.29
CA GLN A 9 -17.90 16.46 14.94
C GLN A 9 -18.36 16.51 13.47
N ALA A 10 -18.91 17.64 13.03
CA ALA A 10 -19.33 17.81 11.63
C ALA A 10 -18.12 17.79 10.67
N GLU A 11 -17.00 18.37 11.06
CA GLU A 11 -15.76 18.31 10.28
C GLU A 11 -15.22 16.88 10.17
N LEU A 12 -15.23 16.11 11.26
CA LEU A 12 -14.84 14.70 11.28
C LEU A 12 -15.73 13.87 10.35
N GLU A 13 -17.05 14.06 10.39
CA GLU A 13 -17.99 13.36 9.52
C GLU A 13 -17.74 13.67 8.05
N LYS A 14 -17.41 14.92 7.72
CA LYS A 14 -17.01 15.32 6.36
C LYS A 14 -15.71 14.62 5.92
N LEU A 15 -14.70 14.58 6.77
CA LEU A 15 -13.44 13.88 6.48
C LEU A 15 -13.65 12.38 6.29
N ILE A 16 -14.51 11.74 7.10
CA ILE A 16 -14.86 10.32 6.96
C ILE A 16 -15.61 10.07 5.65
N ALA A 17 -16.55 10.95 5.27
CA ALA A 17 -17.26 10.84 4.00
C ALA A 17 -16.31 10.99 2.80
N GLU A 18 -15.37 11.94 2.87
CA GLU A 18 -14.34 12.14 1.85
C GLU A 18 -13.41 10.91 1.75
N LEU A 19 -12.97 10.38 2.89
CA LEU A 19 -12.15 9.17 2.97
C LEU A 19 -12.87 7.98 2.34
N ASN A 20 -14.15 7.78 2.65
CA ASN A 20 -14.93 6.67 2.10
C ASN A 20 -15.10 6.79 0.58
N LYS A 21 -15.35 8.00 0.06
CA LYS A 21 -15.41 8.24 -1.38
C LYS A 21 -14.06 7.94 -2.06
N ASN A 22 -12.96 8.39 -1.45
CA ASN A 22 -11.61 8.12 -1.95
C ASN A 22 -11.29 6.62 -1.92
N ASN A 23 -11.68 5.92 -0.85
CA ASN A 23 -11.49 4.48 -0.68
C ASN A 23 -12.26 3.67 -1.74
N GLN A 24 -13.48 4.09 -2.10
CA GLN A 24 -14.23 3.43 -3.19
C GLN A 24 -13.51 3.57 -4.54
N ALA A 25 -12.98 4.75 -4.84
CA ALA A 25 -12.19 4.98 -6.05
C ALA A 25 -10.88 4.16 -6.03
N PHE A 26 -10.19 4.13 -4.89
CA PHE A 26 -8.99 3.31 -4.69
C PHE A 26 -9.26 1.83 -4.95
N LEU A 27 -10.33 1.28 -4.38
CA LEU A 27 -10.71 -0.12 -4.57
C LEU A 27 -10.99 -0.45 -6.04
N ALA A 28 -11.68 0.44 -6.77
CA ALA A 28 -11.91 0.24 -8.21
C ALA A 28 -10.60 0.19 -9.01
N VAL A 29 -9.62 1.05 -8.68
CA VAL A 29 -8.30 1.02 -9.31
C VAL A 29 -7.53 -0.25 -8.91
N GLN A 30 -7.62 -0.68 -7.65
CA GLN A 30 -7.00 -1.90 -7.16
C GLN A 30 -7.56 -3.16 -7.84
N ASP A 31 -8.88 -3.24 -8.03
CA ASP A 31 -9.52 -4.37 -8.71
C ASP A 31 -9.16 -4.42 -10.19
N LYS A 32 -9.05 -3.25 -10.84
CA LYS A 32 -8.51 -3.15 -12.21
C LYS A 32 -7.06 -3.64 -12.28
N ALA A 33 -6.21 -3.26 -11.34
CA ALA A 33 -4.82 -3.70 -11.26
C ALA A 33 -4.73 -5.22 -11.04
N LEU A 34 -5.54 -5.79 -10.14
CA LEU A 34 -5.63 -7.24 -9.92
C LEU A 34 -6.04 -8.01 -11.17
N THR A 35 -7.02 -7.49 -11.90
CA THR A 35 -7.50 -8.10 -13.16
C THR A 35 -6.40 -8.11 -14.22
N ILE A 36 -5.65 -7.00 -14.36
CA ILE A 36 -4.53 -6.93 -15.31
C ILE A 36 -3.45 -7.95 -14.91
N LYS A 37 -3.06 -7.98 -13.63
CA LYS A 37 -2.04 -8.92 -13.12
C LYS A 37 -2.45 -10.38 -13.37
N SER A 38 -3.69 -10.75 -13.05
CA SER A 38 -4.19 -12.12 -13.26
C SER A 38 -4.19 -12.51 -14.75
N ASN A 39 -4.53 -11.59 -15.65
CA ASN A 39 -4.47 -11.86 -17.08
C ASN A 39 -3.03 -12.02 -17.60
N ILE A 40 -2.08 -11.25 -17.08
CA ILE A 40 -0.65 -11.42 -17.39
C ILE A 40 -0.19 -12.82 -16.96
N GLU A 41 -0.47 -13.22 -15.72
CA GLU A 41 -0.09 -14.54 -15.19
C GLU A 41 -0.72 -15.68 -16.00
N ARG A 42 -1.99 -15.55 -16.41
CA ARG A 42 -2.66 -16.53 -17.28
C ARG A 42 -1.98 -16.62 -18.64
N ASN A 43 -1.63 -15.48 -19.25
CA ASN A 43 -0.97 -15.45 -20.55
C ASN A 43 0.45 -16.05 -20.48
N GLN A 44 1.18 -15.82 -19.38
CA GLN A 44 2.49 -16.45 -19.14
C GLN A 44 2.37 -17.98 -19.07
N LYS A 45 1.40 -18.50 -18.31
CA LYS A 45 1.12 -19.96 -18.28
C LYS A 45 0.74 -20.53 -19.64
N MET A 46 0.03 -19.77 -20.46
CA MET A 46 -0.31 -20.17 -21.83
C MET A 46 0.94 -20.25 -22.72
N ILE A 47 1.89 -19.33 -22.55
CA ILE A 47 3.18 -19.39 -23.25
C ILE A 47 3.95 -20.64 -22.84
N GLU A 48 4.06 -20.90 -21.52
CA GLU A 48 4.75 -22.09 -21.01
C GLU A 48 4.18 -23.40 -21.60
N ALA A 49 2.85 -23.50 -21.70
CA ALA A 49 2.18 -24.64 -22.33
C ALA A 49 2.50 -24.77 -23.83
N LEU A 50 2.43 -23.66 -24.58
CA LEU A 50 2.75 -23.65 -26.02
C LEU A 50 4.23 -23.96 -26.28
N GLU A 51 5.14 -23.53 -25.39
CA GLU A 51 6.57 -23.84 -25.47
C GLU A 51 6.83 -25.33 -25.22
N GLN A 52 6.11 -25.95 -24.29
CA GLN A 52 6.16 -27.40 -24.08
C GLN A 52 5.63 -28.18 -25.29
N GLU A 53 4.48 -27.79 -25.83
CA GLU A 53 3.93 -28.39 -27.07
C GLU A 53 4.93 -28.28 -28.22
N ASN A 54 5.60 -27.13 -28.38
CA ASN A 54 6.62 -26.95 -29.42
C ASN A 54 7.85 -27.85 -29.20
N GLN A 55 8.30 -28.04 -27.95
CA GLN A 55 9.40 -28.93 -27.64
C GLN A 55 9.06 -30.39 -27.93
N GLU A 56 7.83 -30.82 -27.70
CA GLU A 56 7.34 -32.16 -28.03
C GLU A 56 7.24 -32.36 -29.54
N ALA A 57 6.62 -31.42 -30.25
CA ALA A 57 6.52 -31.42 -31.71
C ALA A 57 7.90 -31.42 -32.39
N GLN A 58 8.88 -30.67 -31.85
CA GLN A 58 10.24 -30.68 -32.38
C GLN A 58 10.92 -32.04 -32.21
N LYS A 59 10.72 -32.74 -31.07
CA LYS A 59 11.23 -34.11 -30.90
C LYS A 59 10.59 -35.09 -31.88
N GLU A 60 9.31 -34.91 -32.21
CA GLU A 60 8.62 -35.73 -33.21
C GLU A 60 9.22 -35.51 -34.60
N ILE A 61 9.48 -34.25 -34.98
CA ILE A 61 10.21 -33.91 -36.21
C ILE A 61 11.56 -34.62 -36.26
N ASP A 62 12.36 -34.50 -35.19
CA ASP A 62 13.71 -35.09 -35.14
C ASP A 62 13.68 -36.62 -35.30
N ASN A 63 12.61 -37.28 -34.82
CA ASN A 63 12.43 -38.73 -34.94
C ASN A 63 11.88 -39.18 -36.31
N LEU A 64 11.12 -38.34 -37.02
CA LEU A 64 10.53 -38.68 -38.33
C LEU A 64 11.56 -38.59 -39.49
N GLN A 65 12.63 -37.82 -39.31
CA GLN A 65 13.46 -37.35 -40.43
C GLN A 65 14.59 -38.29 -40.88
N VAL A 66 14.95 -39.35 -40.15
CA VAL A 66 16.11 -40.19 -40.53
C VAL A 66 15.84 -41.67 -40.30
N SER A 67 15.75 -42.42 -41.39
CA SER A 67 15.79 -43.89 -41.34
C SER A 67 17.21 -44.41 -41.05
N ASP A 68 17.32 -45.67 -40.64
CA ASP A 68 18.61 -46.34 -40.37
C ASP A 68 19.55 -46.40 -41.60
N THR A 69 19.04 -46.10 -42.80
CA THR A 69 19.79 -46.03 -44.07
C THR A 69 20.14 -44.61 -44.50
N GLY A 70 19.69 -43.58 -43.76
CA GLY A 70 19.87 -42.16 -44.09
C GLY A 70 18.83 -41.58 -45.06
N GLU A 71 17.78 -42.34 -45.40
CA GLU A 71 16.65 -41.86 -46.19
C GLU A 71 15.76 -40.96 -45.32
N ILE A 72 15.42 -39.77 -45.82
CA ILE A 72 14.60 -38.77 -45.11
C ILE A 72 13.13 -39.00 -45.47
N ASN A 73 12.30 -39.26 -44.46
CA ASN A 73 10.84 -39.30 -44.61
C ASN A 73 10.24 -37.93 -44.23
N PHE A 74 9.43 -37.37 -45.12
CA PHE A 74 8.72 -36.10 -44.90
C PHE A 74 7.23 -36.29 -44.60
N ASP A 75 6.74 -37.53 -44.55
CA ASP A 75 5.35 -37.83 -44.20
C ASP A 75 5.04 -37.29 -42.80
N GLY A 76 4.04 -36.40 -42.71
CA GLY A 76 3.66 -35.73 -41.45
C GLY A 76 4.58 -34.58 -41.01
N PHE A 77 5.72 -34.36 -41.67
CA PHE A 77 6.63 -33.26 -41.34
C PHE A 77 5.97 -31.88 -41.48
N ASP A 78 5.23 -31.67 -42.58
CA ASP A 78 4.55 -30.40 -42.84
C ASP A 78 3.50 -30.09 -41.76
N GLU A 79 2.78 -31.10 -41.27
CA GLU A 79 1.75 -30.93 -40.23
C GLU A 79 2.37 -30.52 -38.89
N VAL A 80 3.42 -31.20 -38.46
CA VAL A 80 4.11 -30.92 -37.19
C VAL A 80 4.86 -29.58 -37.27
N SER A 81 5.48 -29.26 -38.39
CA SER A 81 6.13 -27.97 -38.65
C SER A 81 5.14 -26.80 -38.66
N GLU A 82 3.95 -27.00 -39.24
CA GLU A 82 2.88 -26.01 -39.22
C GLU A 82 2.36 -25.77 -37.80
N LEU A 83 2.26 -26.81 -36.97
CA LEU A 83 1.90 -26.69 -35.56
C LEU A 83 2.90 -25.83 -34.79
N VAL A 84 4.20 -26.13 -34.91
CA VAL A 84 5.28 -25.35 -34.26
C VAL A 84 5.23 -23.89 -34.70
N SER A 85 5.02 -23.64 -35.99
CA SER A 85 4.92 -22.29 -36.56
C SER A 85 3.72 -21.53 -36.00
N LYS A 86 2.54 -22.15 -35.95
CA LYS A 86 1.31 -21.55 -35.38
C LYS A 86 1.48 -21.22 -33.89
N ASN A 87 2.06 -22.13 -33.13
CA ASN A 87 2.30 -21.93 -31.70
C ASN A 87 3.33 -20.83 -31.44
N THR A 88 4.41 -20.76 -32.24
CA THR A 88 5.39 -19.67 -32.18
C THR A 88 4.75 -18.30 -32.44
N LEU A 89 3.83 -18.21 -33.43
CA LEU A 89 3.08 -16.98 -33.68
C LEU A 89 2.18 -16.59 -32.50
N LYS A 90 1.50 -17.55 -31.87
CA LYS A 90 0.69 -17.31 -30.66
C LYS A 90 1.56 -16.81 -29.50
N ILE A 91 2.70 -17.45 -29.25
CA ILE A 91 3.67 -17.04 -28.21
C ILE A 91 4.12 -15.59 -28.44
N ASN A 92 4.51 -15.26 -29.67
CA ASN A 92 4.92 -13.89 -30.02
C ASN A 92 3.80 -12.86 -29.80
N ALA A 93 2.55 -13.20 -30.12
CA ALA A 93 1.41 -12.34 -29.85
C ALA A 93 1.15 -12.18 -28.35
N LEU A 94 1.21 -13.27 -27.57
CA LEU A 94 1.04 -13.25 -26.12
C LEU A 94 2.13 -12.43 -25.43
N ASN A 95 3.39 -12.56 -25.84
CA ASN A 95 4.51 -11.78 -25.33
C ASN A 95 4.30 -10.28 -25.54
N LYS A 96 3.86 -9.85 -26.73
CA LYS A 96 3.53 -8.44 -27.00
C LYS A 96 2.41 -7.94 -26.08
N VAL A 97 1.36 -8.74 -25.88
CA VAL A 97 0.24 -8.39 -24.99
C VAL A 97 0.73 -8.30 -23.54
N ILE A 98 1.56 -9.23 -23.06
CA ILE A 98 2.13 -9.22 -21.72
C ILE A 98 2.95 -7.94 -21.50
N THR A 99 3.89 -7.62 -22.39
CA THR A 99 4.71 -6.40 -22.28
C THR A 99 3.85 -5.14 -22.21
N LYS A 100 2.85 -5.02 -23.10
CA LYS A 100 1.92 -3.89 -23.12
C LYS A 100 1.15 -3.76 -21.80
N PHE A 101 0.59 -4.86 -21.31
CA PHE A 101 -0.25 -4.82 -20.11
C PHE A 101 0.56 -4.71 -18.82
N ASP A 102 1.80 -5.22 -18.79
CA ASP A 102 2.74 -4.98 -17.69
C ASP A 102 3.09 -3.49 -17.59
N ALA A 103 3.36 -2.84 -18.72
CA ALA A 103 3.57 -1.39 -18.77
C ALA A 103 2.32 -0.62 -18.31
N LYS A 104 1.12 -0.99 -18.79
CA LYS A 104 -0.15 -0.39 -18.32
C LYS A 104 -0.39 -0.57 -16.83
N LEU A 105 -0.06 -1.75 -16.28
CA LEU A 105 -0.16 -2.00 -14.85
C LEU A 105 0.78 -1.07 -14.08
N LYS A 106 2.05 -0.99 -14.48
CA LYS A 106 3.03 -0.08 -13.86
C LYS A 106 2.56 1.37 -13.91
N LEU A 107 2.07 1.84 -15.05
CA LEU A 107 1.51 3.19 -15.22
C LEU A 107 0.34 3.44 -14.25
N LEU A 108 -0.61 2.51 -14.17
CA LEU A 108 -1.76 2.59 -13.27
C LEU A 108 -1.32 2.68 -11.80
N LEU A 109 -0.30 1.89 -11.41
CA LEU A 109 0.24 1.86 -10.05
C LEU A 109 0.93 3.16 -9.66
N ILE A 110 1.69 3.77 -10.57
CA ILE A 110 2.44 5.00 -10.29
C ILE A 110 1.62 6.28 -10.40
N THR A 111 0.48 6.22 -11.09
CA THR A 111 -0.43 7.36 -11.29
C THR A 111 -1.62 7.27 -10.34
N GLU A 112 -2.73 6.69 -10.78
CA GLU A 112 -4.02 6.68 -10.07
C GLU A 112 -3.92 5.97 -8.72
N TYR A 113 -3.32 4.77 -8.67
CA TYR A 113 -3.26 3.97 -7.44
C TYR A 113 -2.47 4.70 -6.34
N LYS A 114 -1.31 5.25 -6.69
CA LYS A 114 -0.50 6.07 -5.78
C LYS A 114 -1.26 7.30 -5.32
N ALA A 115 -1.87 8.05 -6.24
CA ALA A 115 -2.59 9.27 -5.91
C ALA A 115 -3.74 9.01 -4.91
N PHE A 116 -4.54 7.97 -5.15
CA PHE A 116 -5.61 7.60 -4.22
C PHE A 116 -5.08 7.10 -2.88
N SER A 117 -4.02 6.28 -2.86
CA SER A 117 -3.38 5.82 -1.62
C SER A 117 -2.86 6.98 -0.77
N ASP A 118 -2.10 7.90 -1.38
CA ASP A 118 -1.55 9.08 -0.70
C ASP A 118 -2.68 9.97 -0.15
N ASN A 119 -3.76 10.14 -0.92
CA ASN A 119 -4.90 10.93 -0.48
C ASN A 119 -5.64 10.29 0.71
N SER A 120 -5.83 8.96 0.71
CA SER A 120 -6.40 8.24 1.85
C SER A 120 -5.55 8.41 3.11
N ILE A 121 -4.22 8.35 2.99
CA ILE A 121 -3.30 8.60 4.11
C ILE A 121 -3.45 10.04 4.61
N SER A 122 -3.44 11.02 3.71
CA SER A 122 -3.59 12.45 4.04
C SER A 122 -4.90 12.73 4.79
N ILE A 123 -6.03 12.24 4.28
CA ILE A 123 -7.35 12.45 4.92
C ILE A 123 -7.41 11.74 6.28
N LYS A 124 -6.90 10.49 6.37
CA LYS A 124 -6.83 9.75 7.64
C LYS A 124 -6.02 10.50 8.69
N THR A 125 -4.85 11.02 8.33
CA THR A 125 -4.00 11.79 9.25
C THR A 125 -4.74 13.02 9.76
N LYS A 126 -5.38 13.80 8.87
CA LYS A 126 -6.19 14.96 9.28
C LYS A 126 -7.31 14.59 10.24
N ALA A 127 -8.03 13.49 9.97
CA ALA A 127 -9.11 13.04 10.83
C ALA A 127 -8.61 12.60 12.21
N LEU A 128 -7.47 11.89 12.28
CA LEU A 128 -6.86 11.49 13.55
C LEU A 128 -6.32 12.69 14.33
N ASP A 129 -5.70 13.65 13.66
CA ASP A 129 -5.21 14.89 14.27
C ASP A 129 -6.37 15.69 14.88
N LEU A 130 -7.49 15.82 14.15
CA LEU A 130 -8.70 16.48 14.63
C LEU A 130 -9.25 15.81 15.89
N VAL A 131 -9.36 14.48 15.90
CA VAL A 131 -9.82 13.71 17.06
C VAL A 131 -8.85 13.89 18.24
N ALA A 132 -7.55 13.78 18.00
CA ALA A 132 -6.54 13.95 19.04
C ALA A 132 -6.59 15.34 19.67
N GLN A 133 -6.74 16.39 18.85
CA GLN A 133 -6.90 17.76 19.33
C GLN A 133 -8.14 17.93 20.21
N GLU A 134 -9.28 17.39 19.79
CA GLU A 134 -10.51 17.48 20.58
C GLU A 134 -10.42 16.68 21.88
N PHE A 135 -9.90 15.45 21.85
CA PHE A 135 -9.68 14.66 23.06
C PHE A 135 -8.74 15.37 24.05
N MET A 136 -7.72 16.06 23.55
CA MET A 136 -6.84 16.87 24.39
C MET A 136 -7.59 18.05 25.01
N GLU A 137 -8.41 18.76 24.25
CA GLU A 137 -9.23 19.86 24.79
C GLU A 137 -10.25 19.37 25.84
N GLU A 138 -10.93 18.26 25.57
CA GLU A 138 -11.84 17.61 26.50
C GLU A 138 -11.10 17.21 27.78
N PHE A 139 -9.91 16.62 27.65
CA PHE A 139 -9.07 16.25 28.79
C PHE A 139 -8.71 17.48 29.63
N PHE A 140 -8.26 18.58 29.04
CA PHE A 140 -7.90 19.79 29.79
C PHE A 140 -9.08 20.43 30.52
N LYS A 141 -10.30 20.26 30.01
CA LYS A 141 -11.55 20.73 30.66
C LYS A 141 -12.09 19.73 31.70
N SER A 142 -11.58 18.51 31.72
CA SER A 142 -12.10 17.40 32.53
C SER A 142 -11.81 17.53 34.04
N LYS A 143 -12.54 16.74 34.84
CA LYS A 143 -12.25 16.56 36.28
C LYS A 143 -10.87 15.95 36.52
N SER A 144 -10.37 15.12 35.61
CA SER A 144 -9.05 14.49 35.71
C SER A 144 -7.94 15.53 35.66
N MET A 145 -8.01 16.50 34.73
CA MET A 145 -7.04 17.58 34.67
C MET A 145 -7.12 18.50 35.90
N LYS A 146 -8.34 18.78 36.40
CA LYS A 146 -8.50 19.49 37.68
C LYS A 146 -7.80 18.74 38.81
N LYS A 147 -7.91 17.41 38.86
CA LYS A 147 -7.23 16.61 39.89
C LYS A 147 -5.71 16.66 39.77
N ILE A 148 -5.18 16.64 38.55
CA ILE A 148 -3.74 16.81 38.29
C ILE A 148 -3.27 18.19 38.81
N ASN A 149 -4.03 19.25 38.55
CA ASN A 149 -3.73 20.60 39.04
C ASN A 149 -3.80 20.71 40.57
N GLU A 150 -4.75 20.03 41.23
CA GLU A 150 -4.80 19.94 42.70
C GLU A 150 -3.54 19.27 43.26
N ILE A 151 -3.12 18.14 42.68
CA ILE A 151 -1.89 17.44 43.08
C ILE A 151 -0.69 18.36 42.92
N TYR A 152 -0.55 19.01 41.77
CA TYR A 152 0.53 19.96 41.52
C TYR A 152 0.52 21.11 42.55
N SER A 153 -0.65 21.70 42.83
CA SER A 153 -0.78 22.82 43.77
C SER A 153 -0.36 22.42 45.20
N VAL A 154 -0.79 21.25 45.68
CA VAL A 154 -0.38 20.75 46.99
C VAL A 154 1.14 20.55 47.07
N LEU A 155 1.75 20.01 46.02
CA LEU A 155 3.20 19.79 45.97
C LEU A 155 3.98 21.10 45.89
N PHE A 156 3.50 22.06 45.10
CA PHE A 156 4.09 23.39 44.97
C PHE A 156 4.07 24.16 46.29
N GLU A 157 2.94 24.15 47.01
CA GLU A 157 2.81 24.79 48.33
C GLU A 157 3.66 24.09 49.40
N ASN A 158 3.67 22.75 49.41
CA ASN A 158 4.42 21.97 50.39
C ASN A 158 5.95 22.10 50.22
N LYS A 159 6.43 22.41 49.02
CA LYS A 159 7.87 22.51 48.68
C LYS A 159 8.69 21.32 49.20
N SER A 160 8.05 20.15 49.26
CA SER A 160 8.63 18.95 49.88
C SER A 160 9.34 18.10 48.84
N SER A 161 10.59 17.75 49.13
CA SER A 161 11.47 16.98 48.27
C SER A 161 11.27 15.46 48.34
N VAL A 162 10.40 14.95 49.22
CA VAL A 162 10.27 13.49 49.47
C VAL A 162 9.78 12.73 48.23
N LEU A 163 8.95 13.35 47.38
CA LEU A 163 8.46 12.75 46.14
C LEU A 163 9.42 12.94 44.95
N PHE A 164 10.36 13.89 45.05
CA PHE A 164 11.24 14.31 43.95
C PHE A 164 12.73 14.03 44.21
N GLY A 165 13.07 13.46 45.37
CA GLY A 165 14.45 13.34 45.86
C GLY A 165 14.91 14.66 46.51
N ASN A 166 15.60 14.56 47.65
CA ASN A 166 16.12 15.69 48.42
C ASN A 166 17.07 16.58 47.61
N TYR A 167 16.57 17.65 47.01
CA TYR A 167 17.37 18.64 46.29
C TYR A 167 16.92 20.06 46.66
N ILE A 168 17.82 20.80 47.32
CA ILE A 168 17.69 22.22 47.62
C ILE A 168 18.00 22.99 46.31
N ASN A 169 17.18 23.98 45.93
CA ASN A 169 17.24 24.77 44.67
C ASN A 169 16.78 24.07 43.37
N TYR A 170 15.67 23.33 43.40
CA TYR A 170 15.09 22.74 42.18
C TYR A 170 13.94 23.57 41.58
N ASP A 171 13.80 23.56 40.25
CA ASP A 171 12.58 24.00 39.58
C ASP A 171 11.48 22.96 39.83
N TYR A 172 10.60 23.25 40.79
CA TYR A 172 9.51 22.36 41.20
C TYR A 172 8.56 21.98 40.07
N ARG A 173 8.39 22.88 39.08
CA ARG A 173 7.56 22.61 37.91
C ARG A 173 8.16 21.49 37.09
N ASP A 174 9.45 21.58 36.79
CA ASP A 174 10.16 20.58 35.99
C ASP A 174 10.27 19.24 36.72
N ALA A 175 10.51 19.25 38.04
CA ALA A 175 10.51 18.02 38.84
C ALA A 175 9.16 17.30 38.80
N PHE A 176 8.05 18.03 38.93
CA PHE A 176 6.70 17.48 38.83
C PHE A 176 6.44 16.91 37.43
N LEU A 177 6.74 17.66 36.38
CA LEU A 177 6.53 17.21 35.00
C LEU A 177 7.35 15.95 34.70
N ASN A 178 8.61 15.90 35.11
CA ASN A 178 9.46 14.73 34.92
C ASN A 178 8.90 13.49 35.64
N PHE A 179 8.48 13.65 36.90
CA PHE A 179 7.83 12.57 37.63
C PHE A 179 6.53 12.11 36.95
N PHE A 180 5.66 13.06 36.59
CA PHE A 180 4.37 12.80 36.00
C PHE A 180 4.50 12.06 34.65
N VAL A 181 5.40 12.53 33.78
CA VAL A 181 5.71 11.89 32.49
C VAL A 181 6.26 10.48 32.71
N SER A 182 7.14 10.27 33.70
CA SER A 182 7.69 8.94 34.00
C SER A 182 6.60 7.93 34.38
N LYS A 183 5.55 8.39 35.09
CA LYS A 183 4.42 7.55 35.50
C LYS A 183 3.42 7.35 34.37
N ILE A 184 3.14 8.36 33.56
CA ILE A 184 2.26 8.20 32.39
C ILE A 184 2.85 7.19 31.41
N LYS A 185 4.17 7.26 31.16
CA LYS A 185 4.83 6.42 30.16
C LYS A 185 4.59 4.93 30.39
N THR A 186 4.50 4.47 31.66
CA THR A 186 4.24 3.06 31.98
C THR A 186 2.78 2.63 31.79
N HIS A 187 1.88 3.56 31.51
CA HIS A 187 0.44 3.33 31.34
C HIS A 187 -0.04 3.65 29.91
N LEU A 188 0.85 4.08 29.00
CA LEU A 188 0.50 4.26 27.59
C LEU A 188 0.35 2.89 26.92
N ASP A 189 -0.79 2.67 26.27
CA ASP A 189 -1.06 1.50 25.45
C ASP A 189 -1.10 1.91 23.98
N GLU A 190 -0.08 1.49 23.23
CA GLU A 190 0.04 1.75 21.79
C GLU A 190 -0.96 0.96 20.94
N LYS A 191 -1.68 0.00 21.55
CA LYS A 191 -2.63 -0.90 20.87
C LYS A 191 -4.09 -0.61 21.19
N LEU A 192 -4.39 0.58 21.72
CA LEU A 192 -5.76 0.95 22.04
C LEU A 192 -6.65 0.89 20.79
N ASP A 193 -7.80 0.22 20.89
CA ASP A 193 -8.74 0.08 19.78
C ASP A 193 -9.49 1.39 19.50
N ILE A 194 -9.21 1.98 18.33
CA ILE A 194 -9.86 3.20 17.82
C ILE A 194 -10.83 2.90 16.66
N SER A 195 -11.18 1.63 16.41
CA SER A 195 -12.09 1.21 15.33
C SER A 195 -13.46 1.90 15.38
N HIS A 196 -13.91 2.26 16.58
CA HIS A 196 -15.15 3.00 16.82
C HIS A 196 -15.19 4.39 16.17
N LEU A 197 -14.03 4.98 15.79
CA LEU A 197 -13.94 6.23 15.04
C LEU A 197 -14.25 6.06 13.55
N LYS A 198 -14.25 4.82 13.03
CA LYS A 198 -14.54 4.48 11.63
C LYS A 198 -13.58 5.14 10.61
N ILE A 199 -12.38 5.52 11.02
CA ILE A 199 -11.34 6.09 10.16
C ILE A 199 -10.47 4.95 9.61
N ASN A 200 -10.93 4.31 8.54
CA ASN A 200 -10.29 3.12 7.97
C ASN A 200 -9.79 3.37 6.55
N ILE A 201 -8.64 2.79 6.23
CA ILE A 201 -8.12 2.70 4.86
C ILE A 201 -8.18 1.25 4.39
N PRO A 202 -8.43 0.99 3.10
CA PRO A 202 -8.41 -0.35 2.54
C PRO A 202 -7.01 -0.98 2.64
N GLU A 203 -6.99 -2.32 2.58
CA GLU A 203 -5.74 -3.06 2.47
C GLU A 203 -5.06 -2.79 1.12
N ILE A 204 -3.77 -2.44 1.20
CA ILE A 204 -2.91 -2.19 0.04
C ILE A 204 -2.38 -3.54 -0.48
N LYS A 205 -2.76 -3.91 -1.71
CA LYS A 205 -2.36 -5.20 -2.33
C LYS A 205 -1.14 -5.10 -3.25
N PHE A 206 -0.73 -3.89 -3.62
CA PHE A 206 0.39 -3.65 -4.52
C PHE A 206 1.44 -2.74 -3.89
N THR A 207 2.70 -3.07 -4.14
CA THR A 207 3.83 -2.14 -3.95
C THR A 207 3.93 -1.22 -5.16
N ILE A 208 4.13 0.07 -4.92
CA ILE A 208 4.31 1.05 -5.99
C ILE A 208 5.74 0.90 -6.56
N PRO A 209 5.91 0.76 -7.88
CA PRO A 209 7.23 0.66 -8.50
C PRO A 209 8.11 1.90 -8.21
N THR A 210 9.40 1.67 -7.98
CA THR A 210 10.40 2.74 -7.83
C THR A 210 10.68 3.43 -9.16
N GLN A 211 10.67 4.75 -9.17
CA GLN A 211 10.81 5.59 -10.39
C GLN A 211 12.17 6.32 -10.47
N GLY A 212 13.13 5.92 -9.63
CA GLY A 212 14.36 6.69 -9.39
C GLY A 212 14.14 7.92 -8.49
N ASP A 213 15.24 8.53 -8.07
CA ASP A 213 15.23 9.58 -7.04
C ASP A 213 15.08 10.99 -7.63
N SER A 214 15.66 11.23 -8.80
CA SER A 214 15.61 12.54 -9.46
C SER A 214 14.36 12.75 -10.31
N SER A 215 13.92 14.01 -10.46
CA SER A 215 12.75 14.35 -11.28
C SER A 215 12.93 13.99 -12.76
N TRP A 216 14.16 14.00 -13.27
CA TRP A 216 14.47 13.57 -14.63
C TRP A 216 14.31 12.06 -14.79
N GLN A 217 14.85 11.24 -13.88
CA GLN A 217 14.68 9.78 -13.90
C GLN A 217 13.21 9.38 -13.86
N LYS A 218 12.39 10.06 -13.04
CA LYS A 218 10.95 9.79 -12.95
C LYS A 218 10.23 10.05 -14.27
N ARG A 219 10.54 11.18 -14.92
CA ARG A 219 9.94 11.52 -16.23
C ARG A 219 10.34 10.53 -17.30
N GLU A 220 11.61 10.14 -17.33
CA GLU A 220 12.10 9.19 -18.32
C GLU A 220 11.47 7.81 -18.12
N TYR A 221 11.41 7.33 -16.88
CA TYR A 221 10.72 6.09 -16.52
C TYR A 221 9.25 6.09 -16.94
N ILE A 222 8.53 7.19 -16.72
CA ILE A 222 7.13 7.33 -17.15
C ILE A 222 7.05 7.28 -18.69
N ARG A 223 7.91 8.03 -19.39
CA ARG A 223 7.95 8.08 -20.86
C ARG A 223 8.17 6.69 -21.46
N GLU A 224 9.16 5.95 -20.96
CA GLU A 224 9.46 4.57 -21.42
C GLU A 224 8.26 3.63 -21.22
N ILE A 225 7.58 3.73 -20.07
CA ILE A 225 6.40 2.91 -19.79
C ILE A 225 5.22 3.30 -20.66
N GLU A 226 5.01 4.59 -20.92
CA GLU A 226 3.96 5.08 -21.82
C GLU A 226 4.18 4.57 -23.26
N GLU A 227 5.42 4.55 -23.73
CA GLU A 227 5.77 3.99 -25.05
C GLU A 227 5.43 2.49 -25.11
N LEU A 228 5.85 1.72 -24.10
CA LEU A 228 5.54 0.28 -24.03
C LEU A 228 4.04 0.00 -23.89
N ALA A 229 3.29 0.86 -23.19
CA ALA A 229 1.84 0.71 -23.03
C ALA A 229 1.05 0.99 -24.32
N ASN A 230 1.64 1.73 -25.26
CA ASN A 230 1.03 2.15 -26.51
C ASN A 230 1.37 1.26 -27.72
N GLN A 231 2.43 0.44 -27.64
CA GLN A 231 2.73 -0.64 -28.60
C GLN A 231 1.63 -1.72 -28.57
#